data_AF-A0AAU5KME7-F1
#
_entry.id   AF-A0AAU5KME7-F1
#
_cell.length_a   1.000
_cell.length_b   1.000
_cell.length_c   1.000
_cell.angle_alpha   90.00
_cell.angle_beta   90.00
_cell.angle_gamma   90.00
#
_symmetry.space_group_name_H-M   'P 1'
#
loop_
_entity.id
_entity.type
_entity.pdbx_description
1 polymer ?
#
loop_
_entity_poly.entity_id
_entity_poly.type
_entity_poly.pdbx_seq_one_letter_code
_entity_poly.pdbx_strand_id
1 'polypeptide(L)' 'MGRTYAIVATGDHVAVSDVTDITRPLPLGRAVPLGSVLWDIHAPDGRALLRTDDLLRALVALRADYTSSARR' A
#
# COMPACT_ATOMS: atom_id res chain seq x y z
N MET A 1 -18.99 6.00 1.39
CA MET A 1 -18.35 6.54 0.17
C MET A 1 -17.32 5.53 -0.31
N GLY A 2 -17.17 5.38 -1.64
CA GLY A 2 -16.14 4.51 -2.22
C GLY A 2 -14.74 5.05 -1.97
N ARG A 3 -13.73 4.18 -2.05
CA ARG A 3 -12.31 4.55 -2.06
C ARG A 3 -11.71 4.17 -3.40
N THR A 4 -10.80 5.00 -3.90
CA THR A 4 -10.06 4.73 -5.13
C THR A 4 -8.59 4.62 -4.80
N TYR A 5 -7.95 3.56 -5.30
CA TYR A 5 -6.53 3.31 -5.10
C TYR A 5 -5.79 3.33 -6.43
N ALA A 6 -4.61 3.94 -6.43
CA ALA A 6 -3.68 3.89 -7.54
C ALA A 6 -2.56 2.89 -7.22
N ILE A 7 -2.27 2.03 -8.19
CA ILE A 7 -1.25 0.98 -8.13
C ILE A 7 -0.33 1.20 -9.32
N VAL A 8 0.93 1.54 -9.05
CA VAL A 8 1.89 1.94 -10.09
C VAL A 8 3.14 1.07 -9.98
N ALA A 9 3.42 0.30 -11.04
CA ALA A 9 4.67 -0.43 -11.15
C ALA A 9 5.83 0.56 -11.31
N THR A 10 6.83 0.43 -10.45
CA THR A 10 7.98 1.32 -10.35
C THR A 10 9.26 0.48 -10.32
N GLY A 11 9.70 0.03 -11.49
CA GLY A 11 10.89 -0.82 -11.62
C GLY A 11 10.75 -2.16 -10.89
N ASP A 12 11.32 -2.24 -9.69
CA ASP A 12 11.41 -3.44 -8.86
C ASP A 12 10.29 -3.58 -7.81
N HIS A 13 9.40 -2.59 -7.69
CA HIS A 13 8.30 -2.61 -6.74
C HIS A 13 7.03 -1.99 -7.32
N VAL A 14 5.95 -2.10 -6.57
CA VAL A 14 4.67 -1.46 -6.88
C VAL A 14 4.37 -0.44 -5.81
N ALA A 15 4.19 0.82 -6.21
CA ALA A 15 3.77 1.90 -5.33
C ALA A 15 2.23 1.89 -5.19
N VAL A 16 1.75 2.11 -3.97
CA VAL A 16 0.32 2.10 -3.63
C VAL A 16 -0.08 3.42 -2.98
N SER A 17 -1.12 4.06 -3.52
CA SER A 17 -1.64 5.33 -2.99
C SER A 17 -3.17 5.32 -2.91
N ASP A 18 -3.73 6.00 -1.90
CA ASP A 18 -5.15 6.36 -1.84
C ASP A 18 -5.34 7.64 -2.64
N VAL A 19 -6.16 7.57 -3.69
CA VAL A 19 -6.46 8.68 -4.60
C VAL A 19 -7.95 9.02 -4.58
N THR A 20 -8.62 8.71 -3.47
CA THR A 20 -10.04 9.07 -3.27
C THR A 20 -10.23 10.60 -3.38
N ASP A 21 -9.29 11.38 -2.86
CA ASP A 21 -9.11 12.80 -3.23
C ASP A 21 -7.99 12.88 -4.28
N ILE A 22 -8.39 13.04 -5.54
CA ILE A 22 -7.44 13.11 -6.66
C ILE A 22 -6.52 14.33 -6.59
N THR A 23 -6.92 15.39 -5.89
CA THR A 23 -6.10 16.61 -5.75
C THR A 23 -5.03 16.44 -4.68
N ARG A 24 -5.16 15.42 -3.81
CA ARG A 24 -4.22 15.11 -2.72
C ARG A 24 -3.99 13.60 -2.59
N PRO A 25 -3.28 12.97 -3.55
CA PRO A 25 -2.89 11.57 -3.44
C PRO A 25 -2.14 11.30 -2.13
N LEU A 26 -2.56 10.26 -1.40
CA LEU A 26 -1.93 9.85 -0.16
C LEU A 26 -1.07 8.60 -0.42
N PRO A 27 0.27 8.68 -0.33
CA PRO A 27 1.13 7.51 -0.44
C PRO A 27 0.87 6.59 0.75
N LEU A 28 0.46 5.36 0.48
CA LEU A 28 0.18 4.37 1.52
C LEU A 28 1.35 3.41 1.74
N GLY A 29 2.16 3.16 0.71
CA GLY A 29 3.33 2.29 0.82
C GLY A 29 3.69 1.62 -0.50
N ARG A 30 4.37 0.49 -0.41
CA ARG A 30 4.84 -0.27 -1.58
C ARG A 30 4.75 -1.78 -1.37
N ALA A 31 4.59 -2.51 -2.47
CA ALA A 31 4.69 -3.97 -2.50
C ALA A 31 5.95 -4.38 -3.27
N VAL A 32 6.77 -5.24 -2.68
CA VAL A 32 8.01 -5.75 -3.28
C VAL A 32 7.81 -7.26 -3.56
N PRO A 33 8.14 -7.76 -4.76
CA PRO A 33 7.99 -9.18 -5.06
C PRO A 33 8.99 -10.01 -4.23
N LEU A 34 8.49 -11.06 -3.57
CA LEU A 34 9.28 -12.05 -2.82
C LEU A 34 9.39 -13.41 -3.55
N GLY A 35 8.74 -13.55 -4.69
CA GLY A 35 8.64 -14.78 -5.46
C GLY A 35 7.68 -14.60 -6.64
N SER A 36 7.20 -15.70 -7.22
CA SER A 36 6.33 -15.66 -8.39
C SER A 36 4.95 -15.05 -8.13
N VAL A 37 4.42 -15.18 -6.91
CA VAL A 37 3.06 -14.72 -6.56
C VAL A 37 3.01 -13.94 -5.24
N LEU A 38 4.01 -14.12 -4.37
CA LEU A 38 4.03 -13.54 -3.04
C LEU A 38 4.68 -12.16 -3.03
N TRP A 39 4.06 -11.21 -2.33
CA TRP A 39 4.56 -9.84 -2.16
C TRP A 39 4.85 -9.54 -0.69
N ASP A 40 5.90 -8.78 -0.42
CA ASP A 40 6.14 -8.12 0.88
C ASP A 40 5.57 -6.71 0.84
N ILE A 41 4.69 -6.38 1.78
CA ILE A 41 3.98 -5.10 1.83
C ILE A 41 4.65 -4.21 2.86
N HIS A 42 5.09 -3.02 2.44
CA HIS A 42 5.79 -2.04 3.27
C HIS A 42 5.00 -0.75 3.39
N ALA A 43 4.97 -0.19 4.60
CA ALA A 43 4.51 1.17 4.87
C ALA A 43 5.45 2.22 4.22
N PRO A 44 5.06 3.50 4.16
CA PRO A 44 5.87 4.55 3.53
C PRO A 44 7.21 4.79 4.24
N ASP A 45 7.28 4.45 5.53
CA ASP A 45 8.49 4.48 6.36
C ASP A 45 9.43 3.28 6.10
N GLY A 46 9.04 2.35 5.21
CA GLY A 46 9.79 1.15 4.86
C GLY A 46 9.52 -0.06 5.76
N ARG A 47 8.76 0.08 6.84
CA ARG A 47 8.43 -1.02 7.75
C ARG A 47 7.55 -2.07 7.04
N ALA A 48 7.96 -3.34 7.13
CA ALA A 48 7.15 -4.44 6.64
C ALA A 48 5.87 -4.61 7.47
N LEU A 49 4.73 -4.80 6.81
CA LEU A 49 3.42 -4.96 7.43
C LEU A 49 2.95 -6.41 7.37
N LEU A 50 3.02 -7.03 6.19
CA LEU A 50 2.66 -8.44 5.98
C LEU A 50 3.15 -8.93 4.62
N ARG A 51 3.04 -10.25 4.40
CA ARG A 51 3.25 -10.89 3.11
C ARG A 51 1.94 -11.47 2.60
N THR A 52 1.61 -11.21 1.34
CA THR A 52 0.37 -11.70 0.72
C THR A 52 0.46 -11.71 -0.79
N ASP A 53 -0.33 -12.57 -1.40
CA ASP A 53 -0.69 -12.61 -2.82
C ASP A 53 -2.04 -11.91 -3.11
N ASP A 54 -2.71 -11.41 -2.08
CA ASP A 54 -4.04 -10.80 -2.15
C ASP A 54 -3.95 -9.27 -2.04
N LEU A 55 -4.38 -8.60 -3.10
CA LEU A 55 -4.39 -7.13 -3.18
C LEU A 55 -5.25 -6.48 -2.09
N LEU A 56 -6.43 -7.02 -1.80
CA LEU A 56 -7.33 -6.45 -0.80
C LEU A 56 -6.71 -6.54 0.59
N ARG A 57 -6.05 -7.66 0.93
CA ARG A 57 -5.30 -7.78 2.19
C ARG A 57 -4.17 -6.76 2.29
N ALA A 58 -3.41 -6.55 1.22
CA ALA A 58 -2.37 -5.52 1.18
C ALA A 58 -2.95 -4.12 1.43
N LEU A 59 -4.05 -3.76 0.74
CA LEU A 59 -4.70 -2.46 0.88
C LEU A 59 -5.26 -2.24 2.30
N VAL A 60 -5.87 -3.26 2.90
CA VAL A 60 -6.41 -3.18 4.27
C VAL A 60 -5.30 -2.86 5.27
N ALA A 61 -4.15 -3.53 5.18
CA ALA A 61 -3.06 -3.29 6.12
C ALA A 61 -2.39 -1.94 5.93
N LEU A 62 -2.10 -1.55 4.69
CA LEU A 62 -1.54 -0.23 4.37
C LEU A 62 -2.44 0.89 4.91
N ARG A 63 -3.76 0.74 4.79
CA ARG A 63 -4.70 1.74 5.28
C ARG A 63 -4.84 1.75 6.81
N ALA A 64 -4.84 0.57 7.43
CA ALA A 64 -4.84 0.45 8.89
C ALA A 64 -3.62 1.14 9.49
N ASP A 65 -2.45 0.93 8.90
CA ASP A 65 -1.19 1.55 9.31
C ASP A 65 -1.25 3.09 9.20
N TYR A 66 -1.64 3.61 8.04
CA TYR A 66 -1.80 5.06 7.85
C TYR A 66 -2.75 5.68 8.89
N THR A 67 -3.87 5.01 9.18
CA THR A 67 -4.87 5.52 10.13
C THR A 67 -4.35 5.48 11.57
N SER A 68 -3.53 4.49 11.92
CA SER A 68 -2.85 4.42 13.22
C SER A 68 -1.83 5.55 13.38
N SER A 69 -1.04 5.81 12.33
CA SER A 69 -0.01 6.85 12.33
C SER A 69 -0.60 8.27 12.36
N ALA A 70 -1.73 8.51 11.70
CA ALA A 70 -2.42 9.80 11.70
C ALA A 70 -3.09 10.17 13.04
N ARG A 71 -3.16 9.22 13.99
CA ARG A 71 -3.73 9.45 15.34
C ARG A 71 -2.69 9.76 16.40
N ARG A 72 -1.39 9.71 16.05
CA ARG A 72 -0.29 10.12 16.93
C ARG A 72 0.11 11.56 16.63
#